data_AF-A0A7C8B1C8-F1
#
_entry.id   AF-A0A7C8B1C8-F1
#
_cell.length_a   1.000
_cell.length_b   1.000
_cell.length_c   1.000
_cell.angle_alpha   90.00
_cell.angle_beta   90.00
_cell.angle_gamma   90.00
#
_symmetry.space_group_name_H-M   'P 1'
#
loop_
_entity.id
_entity.type
_entity.pdbx_description
1 polymer ?
#
loop_
_entity_poly.entity_id
_entity_poly.type
_entity_poly.pdbx_seq_one_letter_code
_entity_poly.pdbx_strand_id
1 'polypeptide(L)' 'MNQQSILTKRAKLSELPATAICGNDISSSVLYVSALAIVAAGQYAWITLLIVAGVLYLFRKIYGEVVGALPLNGGA' A
#
# COMPACT_ATOMS: atom_id res chain seq x y z
N MET A 1 -43.29 -1.12 -10.21
CA MET A 1 -42.30 -2.23 -10.20
C MET A 1 -41.00 -1.68 -9.61
N ASN A 2 -40.58 -2.26 -8.48
CA ASN A 2 -39.57 -1.73 -7.54
C ASN A 2 -38.15 -1.67 -8.12
N GLN A 3 -37.47 -0.53 -7.95
CA GLN A 3 -36.09 -0.22 -8.36
C GLN A 3 -34.99 -0.95 -7.55
N GLN A 4 -35.32 -2.06 -6.88
CA GLN A 4 -34.40 -2.74 -5.94
C GLN A 4 -33.52 -3.83 -6.58
N SER A 5 -33.57 -4.02 -7.92
CA SER A 5 -32.77 -5.02 -8.64
C SER A 5 -31.43 -4.49 -9.20
N ILE A 6 -31.09 -3.21 -9.00
CA ILE A 6 -29.81 -2.59 -9.42
C ILE A 6 -28.72 -2.75 -8.34
N LEU A 7 -28.87 -3.73 -7.45
CA LEU A 7 -27.85 -4.05 -6.45
C LEU A 7 -26.83 -4.94 -7.16
N THR A 8 -25.94 -4.28 -7.88
CA THR A 8 -24.72 -4.84 -8.47
C THR A 8 -24.13 -5.86 -7.50
N LYS A 9 -24.14 -7.13 -7.92
CA LYS A 9 -23.37 -8.20 -7.28
C LYS A 9 -21.91 -7.74 -7.38
N ARG A 10 -21.38 -7.09 -6.34
CA ARG A 10 -20.00 -6.57 -6.32
C ARG A 10 -19.09 -7.77 -6.51
N ALA A 11 -18.61 -7.97 -7.73
CA ALA A 11 -17.64 -9.02 -8.01
C ALA A 11 -16.44 -8.72 -7.12
N LYS A 12 -16.13 -9.63 -6.19
CA LYS A 12 -14.91 -9.51 -5.40
C LYS A 12 -13.75 -9.49 -6.38
N LEU A 13 -12.83 -8.54 -6.20
CA LEU A 13 -11.60 -8.54 -6.97
C LEU A 13 -10.87 -9.84 -6.72
N SER A 14 -10.41 -10.49 -7.78
CA SER A 14 -9.48 -11.61 -7.65
C SER A 14 -8.15 -11.11 -7.07
N GLU A 15 -7.34 -12.04 -6.58
CA GLU A 15 -6.11 -11.73 -5.85
C GLU A 15 -5.10 -10.91 -6.67
N LEU A 16 -5.02 -11.16 -7.99
CA LEU A 16 -4.12 -10.43 -8.91
C LEU A 16 -4.48 -8.95 -9.05
N PRO A 17 -5.72 -8.56 -9.43
CA PRO A 17 -6.09 -7.14 -9.49
C PRO A 17 -6.09 -6.48 -8.11
N ALA A 18 -6.37 -7.21 -7.02
CA ALA A 18 -6.26 -6.65 -5.67
C ALA A 18 -4.81 -6.30 -5.32
N THR A 19 -3.88 -7.21 -5.60
CA THR A 19 -2.44 -7.02 -5.41
C THR A 19 -1.90 -5.93 -6.33
N ALA A 20 -2.38 -5.85 -7.57
CA ALA A 20 -1.96 -4.81 -8.50
C ALA A 20 -2.39 -3.40 -8.04
N ILE A 21 -3.59 -3.25 -7.49
CA ILE A 21 -4.07 -1.97 -6.96
C ILE A 21 -3.28 -1.57 -5.72
N CYS A 22 -3.12 -2.46 -4.72
CA CYS A 22 -2.35 -2.11 -3.53
C CYS A 22 -0.86 -1.89 -3.83
N GLY A 23 -0.30 -2.69 -4.75
CA GLY A 23 1.08 -2.56 -5.22
C GLY A 23 1.31 -1.23 -5.91
N ASN A 24 0.37 -0.77 -6.74
CA ASN A 24 0.45 0.54 -7.37
C ASN A 24 0.35 1.70 -6.36
N ASP A 25 -0.51 1.59 -5.36
CA ASP A 25 -0.68 2.62 -4.31
C ASP A 25 0.58 2.78 -3.44
N ILE A 26 1.15 1.67 -2.97
CA ILE A 26 2.40 1.65 -2.19
C ILE A 26 3.58 2.09 -3.06
N SER A 27 3.69 1.58 -4.29
CA SER A 27 4.81 1.92 -5.17
C SER A 27 4.77 3.39 -5.56
N SER A 28 3.60 3.95 -5.84
CA SER A 28 3.43 5.37 -6.17
C SER A 28 3.88 6.27 -5.02
N SER A 29 3.47 5.95 -3.79
CA SER A 29 3.86 6.73 -2.60
C SER A 29 5.35 6.60 -2.26
N VAL A 30 5.95 5.41 -2.41
CA VAL A 30 7.40 5.20 -2.22
C VAL A 30 8.23 5.93 -3.29
N LEU A 31 7.84 5.85 -4.57
CA LEU A 31 8.56 6.52 -5.66
C LEU A 31 8.50 8.04 -5.53
N TYR A 32 7.36 8.59 -5.11
CA TYR A 32 7.22 10.02 -4.84
C TYR A 32 8.15 10.50 -3.72
N VAL A 33 8.13 9.81 -2.57
CA VAL A 33 9.02 10.15 -1.45
C VAL A 33 10.49 9.93 -1.81
N SER A 34 10.80 8.90 -2.60
CA SER A 34 12.17 8.63 -3.04
C SER A 34 12.71 9.74 -3.93
N ALA A 35 11.90 10.28 -4.84
CA ALA A 35 12.29 11.43 -5.66
C ALA A 35 12.60 12.66 -4.80
N LEU A 36 11.76 12.96 -3.80
CA LEU A 36 12.01 14.05 -2.85
C LEU A 36 13.28 13.82 -2.03
N ALA A 37 13.52 12.60 -1.56
CA ALA A 37 14.71 12.24 -0.80
C ALA A 37 15.99 12.38 -1.65
N ILE A 38 15.94 12.02 -2.94
CA ILE A 38 17.06 12.19 -3.87
C ILE A 38 17.37 13.67 -4.09
N VAL A 39 16.35 14.49 -4.32
CA VAL A 39 16.52 15.94 -4.51
C VAL A 39 17.12 16.60 -3.26
N ALA A 40 16.70 16.18 -2.06
CA ALA A 40 17.19 16.77 -0.81
C ALA A 40 18.57 16.27 -0.38
N ALA A 41 18.86 14.97 -0.55
CA ALA A 41 20.07 14.34 0.00
C ALA A 41 21.23 14.22 -1.00
N GLY A 42 20.99 14.44 -2.29
CA GLY A 42 22.02 14.38 -3.33
C GLY A 42 22.79 13.05 -3.32
N GLN A 43 24.12 13.11 -3.18
CA GLN A 43 24.98 11.92 -3.16
C GLN A 43 24.66 10.94 -2.02
N TYR A 44 24.05 11.40 -0.92
CA TYR A 44 23.71 10.56 0.23
C TYR A 44 22.32 9.90 0.12
N ALA A 45 21.61 10.11 -0.99
CA ALA A 45 20.24 9.60 -1.16
C ALA A 45 20.12 8.09 -0.94
N TRP A 46 21.10 7.30 -1.37
CA TRP A 46 21.08 5.84 -1.18
C TRP A 46 21.12 5.43 0.31
N ILE A 47 21.85 6.15 1.16
CA ILE A 47 21.86 5.91 2.62
C ILE A 47 20.49 6.28 3.20
N THR A 48 19.95 7.43 2.82
CA THR A 48 18.63 7.87 3.28
C THR A 48 17.53 6.87 2.91
N LEU A 49 17.54 6.36 1.68
CA LEU A 49 16.58 5.35 1.21
C LEU A 49 16.75 4.01 1.94
N LEU A 50 17.98 3.60 2.25
CA LEU A 50 18.24 2.39 3.04
C LEU A 50 17.71 2.49 4.47
N ILE A 51 17.84 3.66 5.11
CA ILE A 51 17.30 3.90 6.45
C ILE A 51 15.76 3.85 6.41
N VAL A 52 15.14 4.53 5.45
CA VAL A 52 13.68 4.49 5.27
C VAL A 52 13.18 3.07 5.03
N ALA A 53 13.85 2.31 4.15
CA ALA A 53 13.52 0.91 3.89
C ALA A 53 13.67 0.04 5.16
N GLY A 54 14.74 0.27 5.95
CA GLY A 54 14.95 -0.42 7.22
C GLY A 54 13.84 -0.15 8.24
N VAL A 55 13.39 1.10 8.36
CA VAL A 55 12.26 1.46 9.24
C VAL A 55 10.96 0.79 8.79
N LEU A 56 10.62 0.87 7.49
CA LEU A 56 9.43 0.22 6.95
C LEU A 56 9.46 -1.30 7.12
N TYR A 57 10.65 -1.91 7.00
CA TYR A 57 10.83 -3.35 7.22
C TYR A 57 10.52 -3.78 8.66
N LEU A 58 10.90 -2.97 9.66
CA LEU A 58 10.55 -3.24 11.06
C LEU A 58 9.03 -3.16 11.29
N PHE A 59 8.35 -2.22 10.63
CA PHE A 59 6.88 -2.08 10.72
C PHE A 59 6.09 -3.19 10.01
N ARG A 60 6.69 -3.94 9.08
CA ARG A 60 6.03 -5.04 8.33
C ARG A 60 5.35 -6.06 9.23
N LYS A 61 6.01 -6.44 10.34
CA LYS A 61 5.48 -7.44 11.28
C LYS A 61 4.22 -6.94 11.99
N ILE A 62 4.21 -5.66 12.35
CA ILE A 62 3.09 -5.00 13.03
C ILE A 62 1.88 -4.92 12.08
N TYR A 63 2.07 -4.53 10.81
CA TYR A 63 0.99 -4.52 9.82
C TYR A 63 0.38 -5.90 9.57
N GLY A 64 1.21 -6.95 9.51
CA GLY A 64 0.72 -8.33 9.33
C GLY A 64 -0.13 -8.82 10.50
N GLU A 65 0.23 -8.45 11.73
CA GLU A 65 -0.54 -8.80 12.94
C GLU A 65 -1.85 -8.01 13.03
N VAL A 66 -1.81 -6.71 12.73
CA VAL A 66 -2.99 -5.83 12.80
C VAL A 66 -4.01 -6.14 11.69
N VAL A 67 -3.56 -6.39 10.46
CA VAL A 67 -4.45 -6.74 9.33
C VAL A 67 -5.03 -8.16 9.49
N GLY A 68 -4.33 -9.07 10.15
CA GLY A 68 -4.82 -10.41 10.45
C GLY A 68 -5.82 -10.48 11.61
N ALA A 69 -5.69 -9.60 12.61
CA ALA A 69 -6.53 -9.61 13.81
C ALA A 69 -7.87 -8.87 13.64
N LEU A 70 -7.97 -7.93 12.69
CA LEU A 70 -9.18 -7.14 12.45
C LEU A 70 -9.89 -7.60 11.17
N PRO A 71 -11.18 -8.02 11.24
CA PRO A 71 -11.98 -8.36 10.06
C PRO A 71 -12.42 -7.08 9.32
N LEU A 72 -11.46 -6.35 8.75
CA LEU A 72 -11.66 -5.11 8.01
C LEU A 72 -11.42 -5.37 6.52
N ASN A 73 -12.35 -4.92 5.67
CA ASN A 73 -12.28 -5.05 4.20
C ASN A 73 -11.28 -4.06 3.56
N GLY A 74 -10.10 -3.91 4.15
CA GLY A 74 -9.08 -2.95 3.75
C GLY A 74 -8.57 -2.18 4.97
N GLY A 75 -7.36 -2.50 5.40
CA GLY A 75 -6.52 -1.58 6.15
C GLY A 75 -5.54 -0.96 5.15
N ALA A 76 -5.73 0.32 4.86
CA ALA A 76 -4.65 1.18 4.41
C ALA A 76 -3.90 1.69 5.65
#